data_AF-A0A4Q5WT06-F1
#
_entry.id   AF-A0A4Q5WT06-F1
#
_cell.length_a   1.000
_cell.length_b   1.000
_cell.length_c   1.000
_cell.angle_alpha   90.00
_cell.angle_beta   90.00
_cell.angle_gamma   90.00
#
_symmetry.space_group_name_H-M   'P 1'
#
loop_
_entity.id
_entity.type
_entity.pdbx_description
1 polymer ?
#
loop_
_entity_poly.entity_id
_entity_poly.type
_entity_poly.pdbx_seq_one_letter_code
_entity_poly.pdbx_strand_id
1 'polypeptide(L)'
;MQTRSRTLRNLLILQAVFLVACKKNDGFGPTEGVSNDTTTALKEAADFPIGVAISQGPILNNAQYRELVKRDFDAVTFDYHMKHGAIVKGDGSLDFTQADAMVNALGSGVGIFGHTLGWHSNQNAAYLKNYSGLLASLGAEQLSNPGFESALTSWGVWNTGDPAGTSSITANTDPANVRGGSGSAKVHNPSGYPGNQWRVQLASPIFNTTVGKQYTISYWVKAVSAGGSIRISTMDQNFGNAQYQGDETIGASWQQVTWTITASTAQTRFLFDLGQAANTYYIDDVSFKEVLPPLSGPITALKLDTALGKFVTGMVDHYKSRVHAWDVVNELFADDGAIRNNTNTTVAASDVFVWSNYMGRDFAYKAFQYARAADPAADLY
;
A
#
# COMPACT_ATOMS: atom_id res chain seq x y z
N MET A 1 49.95 -71.59 13.83
CA MET A 1 50.12 -71.13 12.44
C MET A 1 50.69 -69.72 12.50
N GLN A 2 52.02 -69.50 12.55
CA GLN A 2 52.93 -69.39 11.39
C GLN A 2 52.20 -68.79 10.17
N THR A 3 52.56 -67.58 9.71
CA THR A 3 53.81 -67.35 8.96
C THR A 3 54.40 -65.93 9.14
N ARG A 4 55.74 -65.90 9.12
CA ARG A 4 56.60 -64.71 8.99
C ARG A 4 56.67 -64.26 7.52
N SER A 5 56.89 -62.98 7.26
CA SER A 5 57.83 -62.56 6.20
C SER A 5 58.40 -61.16 6.48
N ARG A 6 59.72 -61.03 6.31
CA ARG A 6 60.60 -59.89 6.59
C ARG A 6 60.85 -59.12 5.30
N THR A 7 61.06 -57.80 5.39
CA THR A 7 62.17 -57.15 4.65
C THR A 7 62.54 -55.78 5.24
N LEU A 8 63.82 -55.64 5.59
CA LEU A 8 64.54 -54.39 5.83
C LEU A 8 64.79 -53.65 4.50
N ARG A 9 64.85 -52.30 4.51
CA ARG A 9 66.05 -51.50 4.16
C ARG A 9 65.79 -49.98 4.12
N ASN A 10 66.49 -49.28 5.03
CA ASN A 10 67.16 -47.97 4.98
C ASN A 10 66.86 -46.91 3.89
N LEU A 11 66.49 -45.72 4.40
CA LEU A 11 67.06 -44.36 4.23
C LEU A 11 66.95 -43.62 2.88
N LEU A 12 66.24 -42.47 2.85
CA LEU A 12 66.78 -41.12 2.52
C LEU A 12 65.73 -39.99 2.70
N ILE A 13 66.10 -39.00 3.54
CA ILE A 13 65.89 -37.52 3.51
C ILE A 13 64.55 -36.94 2.98
N LEU A 14 63.85 -36.18 3.84
CA LEU A 14 63.09 -35.00 3.41
C LEU A 14 63.13 -33.88 4.47
N GLN A 15 63.35 -32.67 3.97
CA GLN A 15 63.60 -31.41 4.67
C GLN A 15 62.41 -30.95 5.54
N ALA A 16 62.68 -30.49 6.76
CA ALA A 16 61.71 -29.76 7.57
C ALA A 16 61.92 -28.25 7.37
N VAL A 17 60.94 -27.62 6.70
CA VAL A 17 60.83 -26.16 6.59
C VAL A 17 60.43 -25.60 7.96
N PHE A 18 61.23 -24.68 8.50
CA PHE A 18 60.89 -23.89 9.68
C PHE A 18 59.76 -22.90 9.33
N LEU A 19 58.56 -23.14 9.87
CA LEU A 19 57.51 -22.12 9.96
C LEU A 19 57.84 -21.17 11.11
N VAL A 20 58.33 -19.98 10.77
CA VAL A 20 58.31 -18.83 11.68
C VAL A 20 56.85 -18.41 11.82
N ALA A 21 56.23 -18.80 12.94
CA ALA A 21 54.92 -18.30 13.31
C ALA A 21 55.05 -16.81 13.69
N CYS A 22 54.45 -15.93 12.90
CA CYS A 22 54.16 -14.57 13.32
C CYS A 22 53.32 -14.63 14.61
N LYS A 23 53.84 -14.09 15.71
CA LYS A 23 53.03 -13.80 16.89
C LYS A 23 51.92 -12.84 16.47
N LYS A 24 50.68 -13.29 16.60
CA LYS A 24 49.49 -12.47 16.46
C LYS A 24 49.53 -11.43 17.59
N ASN A 25 49.45 -10.14 17.25
CA ASN A 25 49.22 -9.11 18.25
C ASN A 25 47.79 -9.31 18.77
N ASP A 26 47.64 -9.65 20.05
CA ASP A 26 46.36 -9.80 20.72
C ASP A 26 45.77 -8.43 21.13
N GLY A 27 45.81 -7.46 20.24
CA GLY A 27 45.18 -6.15 20.43
C GLY A 27 44.01 -6.00 19.46
N PHE A 28 42.80 -5.79 19.98
CA PHE A 28 41.51 -5.69 19.28
C PHE A 28 40.77 -7.00 19.03
N GLY A 29 40.41 -7.70 20.11
CA GLY A 29 39.15 -8.45 20.13
C GLY A 29 37.98 -7.51 20.42
N PRO A 30 36.75 -7.80 19.95
CA PRO A 30 35.57 -7.02 20.34
C PRO A 30 35.39 -7.17 21.85
N THR A 31 35.35 -6.05 22.56
CA THR A 31 35.06 -6.05 24.00
C THR A 31 33.58 -6.36 24.21
N GLU A 32 33.28 -7.58 24.67
CA GLU A 32 31.96 -7.90 25.22
C GLU A 32 31.86 -7.29 26.63
N GLY A 33 31.35 -6.07 26.69
CA GLY A 33 31.13 -5.34 27.94
C GLY A 33 30.92 -3.86 27.67
N VAL A 34 30.00 -3.24 28.40
CA VAL A 34 29.79 -1.78 28.36
C VAL A 34 31.09 -1.13 28.82
N SER A 35 31.91 -0.72 27.86
CA SER A 35 33.03 0.20 28.10
C SER A 35 32.42 1.45 28.72
N ASN A 36 32.74 1.74 29.99
CA ASN A 36 32.54 3.07 30.57
C ASN A 36 33.53 4.00 29.88
N ASP A 37 33.16 4.39 28.67
CA ASP A 37 33.96 5.23 27.81
C ASP A 37 34.04 6.64 28.42
N THR A 38 35.16 6.91 29.08
CA THR A 38 35.52 8.23 29.61
C THR A 38 36.37 9.03 28.62
N THR A 39 36.47 8.59 27.36
CA THR A 39 37.24 9.29 26.33
C THR A 39 36.50 10.50 25.79
N THR A 40 37.23 11.39 25.12
CA THR A 40 36.72 12.59 24.44
C THR A 40 35.51 12.23 23.57
N ALA A 41 34.45 13.04 23.65
CA ALA A 41 33.25 12.81 22.85
C ALA A 41 33.60 12.87 21.35
N LEU A 42 32.96 12.06 20.51
CA LEU A 42 33.34 11.95 19.09
C LEU A 42 33.27 13.32 18.36
N LYS A 43 32.25 14.13 18.63
CA LYS A 43 32.13 15.50 18.11
C LYS A 43 33.26 16.45 18.52
N GLU A 44 33.94 16.18 19.63
CA GLU A 44 35.10 16.98 20.08
C GLU A 44 36.41 16.52 19.43
N ALA A 45 36.41 15.38 18.75
CA ALA A 45 37.59 14.83 18.07
C ALA A 45 37.79 15.39 16.64
N ALA A 46 36.85 16.20 16.14
CA ALA A 46 36.88 16.80 14.80
C ALA A 46 36.65 18.31 14.87
N ASP A 47 37.13 19.03 13.85
CA ASP A 47 36.95 20.47 13.67
C ASP A 47 35.72 20.81 12.79
N PHE A 48 34.90 19.80 12.48
CA PHE A 48 33.64 19.91 11.75
C PHE A 48 32.53 19.11 12.45
N PRO A 49 31.25 19.45 12.25
CA PRO A 49 30.14 18.78 12.92
C PRO A 49 30.08 17.28 12.60
N ILE A 50 29.88 16.45 13.64
CA ILE A 50 29.73 15.00 13.48
C ILE A 50 28.26 14.60 13.64
N GLY A 51 27.73 13.90 12.63
CA GLY A 51 26.33 13.46 12.59
C GLY A 51 26.16 11.94 12.63
N VAL A 52 24.97 11.48 13.01
CA VAL A 52 24.60 10.05 13.00
C VAL A 52 23.16 9.79 12.59
N ALA A 53 22.92 8.68 11.88
CA ALA A 53 21.57 8.21 11.61
C ALA A 53 21.00 7.47 12.83
N ILE A 54 19.75 7.75 13.17
CA ILE A 54 19.08 7.17 14.36
C ILE A 54 17.72 6.56 14.01
N SER A 55 17.38 5.49 14.73
CA SER A 55 16.08 4.81 14.64
C SER A 55 15.19 5.15 15.84
N GLN A 56 13.88 5.14 15.64
CA GLN A 56 12.89 5.48 16.67
C GLN A 56 12.99 4.61 17.92
N GLY A 57 13.04 3.28 17.77
CA GLY A 57 13.03 2.34 18.90
C GLY A 57 14.12 2.62 19.94
N PRO A 58 15.41 2.65 19.56
CA PRO A 58 16.50 3.03 20.46
C PRO A 58 16.35 4.42 21.07
N ILE A 59 15.97 5.42 20.26
CA ILE A 59 15.79 6.80 20.74
C ILE A 59 14.66 6.90 21.75
N LEU A 60 13.53 6.22 21.59
CA LEU A 60 12.41 6.35 22.54
C LEU A 60 12.59 5.46 23.78
N ASN A 61 13.18 4.29 23.62
CA ASN A 61 13.11 3.25 24.66
C ASN A 61 14.45 2.98 25.38
N ASN A 62 15.57 3.53 24.90
CA ASN A 62 16.88 3.30 25.51
C ASN A 62 17.52 4.64 25.94
N ALA A 63 17.48 4.91 27.25
CA ALA A 63 18.06 6.13 27.82
C ALA A 63 19.59 6.19 27.61
N GLN A 64 20.30 5.07 27.72
CA GLN A 64 21.75 5.03 27.50
C GLN A 64 22.10 5.36 26.05
N TYR A 65 21.35 4.80 25.09
CA TYR A 65 21.53 5.11 23.67
C TYR A 65 21.31 6.60 23.39
N ARG A 66 20.24 7.20 23.94
CA ARG A 66 19.97 8.64 23.79
C ARG A 66 21.09 9.51 24.36
N GLU A 67 21.57 9.21 25.55
CA GLU A 67 22.63 10.00 26.19
C GLU A 67 23.96 9.86 25.44
N LEU A 68 24.26 8.67 24.91
CA LEU A 68 25.41 8.48 24.01
C LEU A 68 25.27 9.33 22.74
N VAL A 69 24.10 9.33 22.10
CA VAL A 69 23.85 10.18 20.92
C VAL A 69 24.08 11.66 21.21
N LYS A 70 23.54 12.17 22.33
CA LYS A 70 23.73 13.57 22.75
C LYS A 70 25.17 13.91 23.10
N ARG A 71 25.88 12.96 23.72
CA ARG A 71 27.28 13.10 24.08
C ARG A 71 28.13 13.23 22.82
N ASP A 72 28.01 12.29 21.89
CA ASP A 72 29.00 12.07 20.83
C ASP A 72 28.71 12.80 19.52
N PHE A 73 27.49 13.28 19.27
CA PHE A 73 27.11 13.84 17.97
C PHE A 73 26.54 15.26 18.08
N ASP A 74 26.83 16.08 17.08
CA ASP A 74 26.29 17.43 16.91
C ASP A 74 24.91 17.42 16.26
N ALA A 75 24.66 16.46 15.38
CA ALA A 75 23.42 16.35 14.64
C ALA A 75 22.96 14.91 14.42
N VAL A 76 21.67 14.73 14.18
CA VAL A 76 21.08 13.44 13.84
C VAL A 76 20.23 13.51 12.59
N THR A 77 20.15 12.38 11.88
CA THR A 77 19.22 12.16 10.78
C THR A 77 18.30 11.00 11.13
N PHE A 78 17.00 11.17 11.00
CA PHE A 78 16.06 10.08 11.27
C PHE A 78 16.05 9.12 10.09
N ASP A 79 16.25 7.83 10.35
CA ASP A 79 16.35 6.81 9.31
C ASP A 79 15.09 6.67 8.44
N TYR A 80 13.92 6.94 9.00
CA TYR A 80 12.63 6.81 8.31
C TYR A 80 11.62 7.90 8.69
N HIS A 81 11.63 8.36 9.94
CA HIS A 81 10.48 9.06 10.54
C HIS A 81 10.23 10.48 10.01
N MET A 82 11.10 11.02 9.16
CA MET A 82 10.86 12.27 8.43
C MET A 82 10.63 12.07 6.93
N LYS A 83 10.58 10.82 6.45
CA LYS A 83 10.30 10.49 5.05
C LYS A 83 8.80 10.57 4.75
N HIS A 84 8.46 10.83 3.49
CA HIS A 84 7.07 10.98 3.03
C HIS A 84 6.15 9.83 3.46
N GLY A 85 6.61 8.57 3.39
CA GLY A 85 5.82 7.40 3.81
C GLY A 85 5.52 7.33 5.32
N ALA A 86 6.35 7.95 6.16
CA ALA A 86 6.10 8.01 7.60
C ALA A 86 5.07 9.09 7.97
N ILE A 87 5.07 10.20 7.23
CA ILE A 87 4.32 11.41 7.55
C ILE A 87 2.96 11.45 6.85
N VAL A 88 2.88 11.05 5.58
CA VAL A 88 1.66 11.24 4.77
C VAL A 88 0.72 10.04 4.88
N LYS A 89 -0.51 10.30 5.34
CA LYS A 89 -1.57 9.28 5.47
C LYS A 89 -2.31 9.02 4.14
N GLY A 90 -3.16 7.98 4.13
CA GLY A 90 -3.93 7.58 2.94
C GLY A 90 -4.90 8.63 2.42
N ASP A 91 -5.31 9.59 3.25
CA ASP A 91 -6.13 10.75 2.89
C ASP A 91 -5.30 12.01 2.57
N GLY A 92 -3.97 11.91 2.65
CA GLY A 92 -3.04 13.01 2.44
C GLY A 92 -2.88 13.96 3.62
N SER A 93 -3.45 13.65 4.79
CA SER A 93 -3.13 14.36 6.03
C SER A 93 -1.68 14.07 6.46
N LEU A 94 -1.07 15.04 7.15
CA LEU A 94 0.28 14.90 7.70
C LEU A 94 0.17 14.48 9.17
N ASP A 95 0.88 13.44 9.55
CA ASP A 95 0.97 12.97 10.93
C ASP A 95 2.41 13.00 11.42
N PHE A 96 2.69 13.97 12.28
CA PHE A 96 3.99 14.21 12.87
C PHE A 96 4.22 13.47 14.18
N THR A 97 3.22 12.74 14.69
CA THR A 97 3.22 12.19 16.07
C THR A 97 4.50 11.43 16.41
N GLN A 98 4.94 10.54 15.52
CA GLN A 98 6.12 9.70 15.79
C GLN A 98 7.44 10.48 15.66
N ALA A 99 7.53 11.38 14.68
CA ALA A 99 8.70 12.22 14.48
C ALA A 99 8.84 13.23 15.64
N ASP A 100 7.74 13.85 16.07
CA ASP A 100 7.70 14.76 17.22
C ASP A 100 8.14 14.07 18.50
N ALA A 101 7.73 12.82 18.73
CA ALA A 101 8.20 12.04 19.87
C ALA A 101 9.73 11.88 19.86
N MET A 102 10.34 11.63 18.71
CA MET A 102 11.81 11.54 18.57
C MET A 102 12.49 12.91 18.77
N VAL A 103 11.96 13.98 18.17
CA VAL A 103 12.46 15.36 18.35
C VAL A 103 12.44 15.74 19.84
N ASN A 104 11.34 15.44 20.53
CA ASN A 104 11.18 15.72 21.95
C ASN A 104 12.15 14.90 22.82
N ALA A 105 12.41 13.64 22.47
CA ALA A 105 13.33 12.78 23.21
C ALA A 105 14.80 13.26 23.11
N LEU A 106 15.17 13.89 22.01
CA LEU A 106 16.49 14.49 21.79
C LEU A 106 16.66 15.83 22.54
N GLY A 107 15.58 16.57 22.73
CA GLY A 107 15.62 17.92 23.31
C GLY A 107 16.29 18.93 22.36
N SER A 108 16.87 20.00 22.91
CA SER A 108 17.51 21.08 22.14
C SER A 108 19.02 20.91 21.93
N GLY A 109 19.66 19.95 22.62
CA GLY A 109 21.12 19.82 22.66
C GLY A 109 21.76 19.14 21.45
N VAL A 110 20.97 18.67 20.48
CA VAL A 110 21.43 18.01 19.26
C VAL A 110 20.65 18.61 18.08
N GLY A 111 21.38 18.96 17.01
CA GLY A 111 20.81 19.41 15.74
C GLY A 111 20.09 18.28 15.02
N ILE A 112 19.16 18.63 14.13
CA ILE A 112 18.47 17.65 13.30
C ILE A 112 18.67 18.06 11.85
N PHE A 113 19.14 17.09 11.05
CA PHE A 113 19.18 17.18 9.60
C PHE A 113 17.97 16.43 9.04
N GLY A 114 17.01 17.18 8.50
CA GLY A 114 15.76 16.64 8.01
C GLY A 114 15.96 15.84 6.72
N HIS A 115 15.50 14.59 6.70
CA HIS A 115 15.69 13.67 5.58
C HIS A 115 14.42 12.85 5.34
N THR A 116 13.75 12.96 4.20
CA THR A 116 13.99 13.85 3.04
C THR A 116 12.65 14.28 2.46
N LEU A 117 12.62 15.43 1.78
CA LEU A 117 11.38 16.06 1.31
C LEU A 117 10.97 15.62 -0.11
N GLY A 118 11.91 15.13 -0.91
CA GLY A 118 11.69 14.68 -2.27
C GLY A 118 12.56 13.47 -2.59
N TRP A 119 11.96 12.29 -2.74
CA TRP A 119 12.71 11.07 -3.05
C TRP A 119 11.86 10.10 -3.88
N HIS A 120 12.49 9.07 -4.42
CA HIS A 120 11.81 8.05 -5.22
C HIS A 120 11.33 6.86 -4.37
N SER A 121 11.90 6.67 -3.17
CA SER A 121 11.64 5.55 -2.26
C SER A 121 11.02 6.03 -0.93
N ASN A 122 10.49 5.09 -0.16
CA ASN A 122 9.82 5.32 1.13
C ASN A 122 8.74 6.41 1.07
N GLN A 123 7.96 6.41 -0.01
CA GLN A 123 6.83 7.29 -0.25
C GLN A 123 5.52 6.57 0.10
N ASN A 124 4.49 7.30 0.53
CA ASN A 124 3.12 6.79 0.43
C ASN A 124 2.66 6.80 -1.03
N ALA A 125 3.15 5.85 -1.84
CA ALA A 125 2.89 5.79 -3.27
C ALA A 125 1.42 5.47 -3.59
N ALA A 126 0.73 4.73 -2.71
CA ALA A 126 -0.70 4.45 -2.85
C ALA A 126 -1.51 5.74 -2.79
N TYR A 127 -1.27 6.59 -1.80
CA TYR A 127 -1.89 7.92 -1.71
C TYR A 127 -1.59 8.74 -2.97
N LEU A 128 -0.31 8.85 -3.37
CA LEU A 128 0.08 9.67 -4.52
C LEU A 128 -0.62 9.22 -5.81
N LYS A 129 -0.61 7.92 -6.11
CA LYS A 129 -1.23 7.35 -7.32
C LYS A 129 -2.76 7.54 -7.33
N ASN A 130 -3.41 7.39 -6.18
CA ASN A 130 -4.85 7.62 -6.04
C ASN A 130 -5.21 9.10 -6.18
N TYR A 131 -4.54 9.96 -5.42
CA TYR A 131 -4.80 11.40 -5.39
C TYR A 131 -4.56 12.05 -6.75
N SER A 132 -3.45 11.68 -7.41
CA SER A 132 -3.07 12.23 -8.71
C SER A 132 -3.93 11.71 -9.87
N GLY A 133 -4.76 10.68 -9.64
CA GLY A 133 -5.56 10.04 -10.67
C GLY A 133 -4.74 9.21 -11.66
N LEU A 134 -3.57 8.71 -11.23
CA LEU A 134 -2.79 7.77 -12.03
C LEU A 134 -3.45 6.39 -12.10
N LEU A 135 -4.21 6.03 -11.08
CA LEU A 135 -5.07 4.85 -11.11
C LEU A 135 -6.43 5.24 -11.66
N ALA A 136 -7.02 4.30 -12.41
CA ALA A 136 -8.42 4.39 -12.78
C ALA A 136 -9.26 4.52 -11.51
N SER A 137 -10.18 5.47 -11.51
CA SER A 137 -11.09 5.71 -10.40
C SER A 137 -12.50 5.25 -10.77
N LEU A 138 -13.37 5.14 -9.78
CA LEU A 138 -14.78 4.87 -10.01
C LEU A 138 -15.56 6.19 -10.03
N GLY A 139 -16.50 6.30 -10.96
CA GLY A 139 -17.45 7.40 -11.03
C GLY A 139 -18.49 7.37 -9.92
N ALA A 140 -19.53 8.19 -10.07
CA ALA A 140 -20.66 8.22 -9.15
C ALA A 140 -21.44 6.89 -9.17
N GLU A 141 -22.03 6.54 -8.02
CA GLU A 141 -22.94 5.39 -7.91
C GLU A 141 -24.15 5.57 -8.83
N GLN A 142 -24.51 4.51 -9.56
CA GLN A 142 -25.67 4.52 -10.45
C GLN A 142 -26.92 3.90 -9.81
N LEU A 143 -26.77 3.08 -8.77
CA LEU A 143 -27.89 2.54 -8.02
C LEU A 143 -28.51 3.57 -7.06
N SER A 144 -29.82 3.66 -7.06
CA SER A 144 -30.57 4.47 -6.08
C SER A 144 -30.87 3.74 -4.77
N ASN A 145 -30.81 2.40 -4.78
CA ASN A 145 -31.08 1.54 -3.62
C ASN A 145 -30.04 0.40 -3.54
N PRO A 146 -28.76 0.73 -3.31
CA PRO A 146 -27.64 -0.23 -3.32
C PRO A 146 -27.64 -1.21 -2.14
N GLY A 147 -28.07 -0.77 -0.96
CA GLY A 147 -28.13 -1.57 0.28
C GLY A 147 -29.53 -2.14 0.59
N PHE A 148 -30.47 -2.06 -0.35
CA PHE A 148 -31.85 -2.57 -0.14
C PHE A 148 -32.60 -1.99 1.07
N GLU A 149 -32.24 -0.77 1.48
CA GLU A 149 -32.85 -0.01 2.59
C GLU A 149 -34.32 0.28 2.35
N SER A 150 -34.71 0.40 1.08
CA SER A 150 -36.09 0.59 0.64
C SER A 150 -36.65 -0.70 0.04
N ALA A 151 -36.44 -1.81 0.74
CA ALA A 151 -36.76 -3.16 0.27
C ALA A 151 -36.14 -3.43 -1.12
N LEU A 152 -36.84 -4.15 -2.00
CA LEU A 152 -36.40 -4.42 -3.38
C LEU A 152 -36.83 -3.33 -4.38
N THR A 153 -37.07 -2.09 -3.93
CA THR A 153 -37.47 -1.00 -4.83
C THR A 153 -36.48 -0.84 -5.99
N SER A 154 -36.99 -0.79 -7.21
CA SER A 154 -36.27 -0.74 -8.50
C SER A 154 -35.52 -2.01 -8.92
N TRP A 155 -35.55 -3.06 -8.09
CA TRP A 155 -35.00 -4.37 -8.43
C TRP A 155 -36.11 -5.32 -8.93
N GLY A 156 -35.79 -6.13 -9.93
CA GLY A 156 -36.72 -7.09 -10.52
C GLY A 156 -36.52 -8.50 -9.99
N VAL A 157 -37.57 -9.13 -9.45
CA VAL A 157 -37.59 -10.57 -9.17
C VAL A 157 -38.05 -11.29 -10.44
N TRP A 158 -37.15 -11.99 -11.13
CA TRP A 158 -37.42 -12.50 -12.48
C TRP A 158 -37.67 -14.00 -12.50
N ASN A 159 -36.66 -14.81 -12.16
CA ASN A 159 -36.80 -16.27 -12.10
C ASN A 159 -36.79 -16.74 -10.65
N THR A 160 -37.69 -17.69 -10.31
CA THR A 160 -37.94 -18.13 -8.93
C THR A 160 -37.95 -19.66 -8.83
N GLY A 161 -37.03 -20.32 -9.52
CA GLY A 161 -36.84 -21.77 -9.54
C GLY A 161 -37.69 -22.51 -10.59
N ASP A 162 -37.70 -23.85 -10.51
CA ASP A 162 -38.47 -24.72 -11.39
C ASP A 162 -39.20 -25.82 -10.60
N PRO A 163 -40.55 -25.82 -10.55
CA PRO A 163 -41.44 -24.81 -11.14
C PRO A 163 -41.23 -23.41 -10.52
N ALA A 164 -41.69 -22.39 -11.24
CA ALA A 164 -41.63 -21.01 -10.75
C ALA A 164 -42.33 -20.87 -9.38
N GLY A 165 -41.72 -20.11 -8.47
CA GLY A 165 -42.18 -19.92 -7.09
C GLY A 165 -41.58 -20.89 -6.07
N THR A 166 -40.76 -21.86 -6.49
CA THR A 166 -40.04 -22.75 -5.56
C THR A 166 -38.92 -22.04 -4.81
N SER A 167 -38.33 -20.99 -5.37
CA SER A 167 -37.38 -20.10 -4.70
C SER A 167 -38.06 -18.78 -4.32
N SER A 168 -37.65 -18.17 -3.21
CA SER A 168 -38.16 -16.86 -2.78
C SER A 168 -37.08 -15.79 -2.80
N ILE A 169 -37.36 -14.64 -3.39
CA ILE A 169 -36.49 -13.46 -3.39
C ILE A 169 -37.24 -12.31 -2.73
N THR A 170 -36.76 -11.86 -1.57
CA THR A 170 -37.45 -10.85 -0.74
C THR A 170 -36.45 -9.86 -0.15
N ALA A 171 -36.94 -8.73 0.35
CA ALA A 171 -36.14 -7.89 1.25
C ALA A 171 -35.99 -8.56 2.62
N ASN A 172 -34.94 -8.20 3.35
CA ASN A 172 -34.67 -8.61 4.72
C ASN A 172 -34.31 -7.38 5.55
N THR A 173 -34.83 -7.34 6.78
CA THR A 173 -34.54 -6.29 7.77
C THR A 173 -34.05 -6.87 9.09
N ASP A 174 -33.78 -8.18 9.15
CA ASP A 174 -33.14 -8.81 10.30
C ASP A 174 -31.67 -8.35 10.39
N PRO A 175 -31.27 -7.62 11.46
CA PRO A 175 -29.92 -7.08 11.58
C PRO A 175 -28.82 -8.13 11.57
N ALA A 176 -29.10 -9.39 11.93
CA ALA A 176 -28.11 -10.47 11.85
C ALA A 176 -27.70 -10.80 10.39
N ASN A 177 -28.49 -10.33 9.44
CA ASN A 177 -28.36 -10.60 8.02
C ASN A 177 -28.29 -9.32 7.17
N VAL A 178 -28.02 -8.18 7.81
CA VAL A 178 -27.71 -6.90 7.19
C VAL A 178 -26.21 -6.63 7.40
N ARG A 179 -25.51 -6.14 6.37
CA ARG A 179 -24.10 -5.75 6.48
C ARG A 179 -23.96 -4.26 6.73
N GLY A 180 -24.64 -3.46 5.92
CA GLY A 180 -24.66 -2.01 5.99
C GLY A 180 -26.09 -1.51 6.17
N GLY A 181 -26.28 -0.41 6.90
CA GLY A 181 -27.60 0.20 7.07
C GLY A 181 -28.63 -0.70 7.77
N SER A 182 -29.80 -0.87 7.17
CA SER A 182 -30.99 -1.49 7.76
C SER A 182 -31.67 -2.55 6.88
N GLY A 183 -31.19 -2.74 5.64
CA GLY A 183 -31.78 -3.66 4.67
C GLY A 183 -30.77 -4.60 4.02
N SER A 184 -31.27 -5.67 3.41
CA SER A 184 -30.50 -6.53 2.50
C SER A 184 -31.46 -7.30 1.58
N ALA A 185 -31.00 -7.82 0.45
CA ALA A 185 -31.77 -8.80 -0.32
C ALA A 185 -31.57 -10.21 0.26
N LYS A 186 -32.65 -10.99 0.37
CA LYS A 186 -32.64 -12.40 0.75
C LYS A 186 -33.12 -13.26 -0.41
N VAL A 187 -32.29 -14.22 -0.81
CA VAL A 187 -32.62 -15.21 -1.85
C VAL A 187 -32.59 -16.59 -1.22
N HIS A 188 -33.75 -17.22 -1.05
CA HIS A 188 -33.85 -18.61 -0.64
C HIS A 188 -34.09 -19.49 -1.87
N ASN A 189 -33.07 -20.28 -2.23
CA ASN A 189 -33.16 -21.29 -3.27
C ASN A 189 -33.05 -22.69 -2.64
N PRO A 190 -34.14 -23.47 -2.55
CA PRO A 190 -34.11 -24.79 -1.93
C PRO A 190 -33.48 -25.89 -2.80
N SER A 191 -33.23 -25.62 -4.09
CA SER A 191 -32.79 -26.62 -5.06
C SER A 191 -31.59 -26.15 -5.88
N GLY A 192 -30.59 -27.00 -6.04
CA GLY A 192 -29.47 -26.73 -6.95
C GLY A 192 -29.86 -27.04 -8.40
N TYR A 193 -29.53 -26.15 -9.32
CA TYR A 193 -29.70 -26.31 -10.76
C TYR A 193 -28.34 -26.18 -11.48
N PRO A 194 -27.41 -27.15 -11.33
CA PRO A 194 -26.10 -27.06 -11.95
C PRO A 194 -26.19 -26.81 -13.46
N GLY A 195 -25.47 -25.80 -13.94
CA GLY A 195 -25.49 -25.39 -15.35
C GLY A 195 -26.72 -24.58 -15.78
N ASN A 196 -27.64 -24.30 -14.85
CA ASN A 196 -28.84 -23.49 -15.07
C ASN A 196 -28.97 -22.41 -14.00
N GLN A 197 -27.88 -21.68 -13.75
CA GLN A 197 -27.82 -20.66 -12.68
C GLN A 197 -28.88 -19.56 -12.84
N TRP A 198 -29.32 -19.31 -14.07
CA TRP A 198 -30.38 -18.36 -14.42
C TRP A 198 -31.77 -18.72 -13.87
N ARG A 199 -31.99 -19.93 -13.32
CA ARG A 199 -33.28 -20.34 -12.76
C ARG A 199 -33.72 -19.55 -11.53
N VAL A 200 -32.79 -18.86 -10.86
CA VAL A 200 -33.10 -17.97 -9.74
C VAL A 200 -32.40 -16.64 -10.01
N GLN A 201 -33.19 -15.60 -10.30
CA GLN A 201 -32.66 -14.31 -10.78
C GLN A 201 -33.26 -13.10 -10.06
N LEU A 202 -32.37 -12.29 -9.51
CA LEU A 202 -32.63 -10.93 -9.05
C LEU A 202 -31.95 -9.96 -10.01
N ALA A 203 -32.73 -9.16 -10.72
CA ALA A 203 -32.27 -8.23 -11.75
C ALA A 203 -32.14 -6.81 -11.19
N SER A 204 -31.03 -6.14 -11.53
CA SER A 204 -30.87 -4.71 -11.29
C SER A 204 -31.85 -3.89 -12.14
N PRO A 205 -32.04 -2.59 -11.83
CA PRO A 205 -32.57 -1.66 -12.81
C PRO A 205 -31.69 -1.62 -14.06
N ILE A 206 -32.23 -1.10 -15.17
CA ILE A 206 -31.44 -0.86 -16.38
C ILE A 206 -30.72 0.49 -16.28
N PHE A 207 -29.45 0.49 -16.64
CA PHE A 207 -28.60 1.68 -16.61
C PHE A 207 -28.28 2.15 -18.04
N ASN A 208 -28.11 3.46 -18.20
CA ASN A 208 -27.50 4.00 -19.41
C ASN A 208 -25.98 3.79 -19.33
N THR A 209 -25.43 3.07 -20.31
CA THR A 209 -24.01 2.75 -20.42
C THR A 209 -23.43 3.30 -21.71
N THR A 210 -22.15 3.65 -21.72
CA THR A 210 -21.47 4.07 -22.95
C THR A 210 -20.70 2.89 -23.54
N VAL A 211 -21.01 2.52 -24.78
CA VAL A 211 -20.34 1.42 -25.49
C VAL A 211 -18.82 1.60 -25.45
N GLY A 212 -18.10 0.53 -25.08
CA GLY A 212 -16.63 0.50 -24.97
C GLY A 212 -16.09 1.02 -23.63
N LYS A 213 -16.90 1.67 -22.79
CA LYS A 213 -16.49 2.02 -21.43
C LYS A 213 -16.60 0.82 -20.49
N GLN A 214 -15.76 0.81 -19.47
CA GLN A 214 -15.78 -0.21 -18.43
C GLN A 214 -16.66 0.23 -17.25
N TYR A 215 -17.33 -0.73 -16.63
CA TYR A 215 -18.14 -0.55 -15.44
C TYR A 215 -17.82 -1.65 -14.44
N THR A 216 -17.68 -1.28 -13.17
CA THR A 216 -17.44 -2.22 -12.08
C THR A 216 -18.74 -2.45 -11.32
N ILE A 217 -19.10 -3.73 -11.20
CA ILE A 217 -20.16 -4.22 -10.32
C ILE A 217 -19.48 -4.79 -9.08
N SER A 218 -19.86 -4.36 -7.89
CA SER A 218 -19.45 -5.01 -6.65
C SER A 218 -20.62 -5.22 -5.72
N TYR A 219 -20.52 -6.22 -4.86
CA TYR A 219 -21.58 -6.56 -3.91
C TYR A 219 -20.99 -7.35 -2.75
N TRP A 220 -21.60 -7.20 -1.59
CA TRP A 220 -21.35 -8.07 -0.46
C TRP A 220 -22.36 -9.20 -0.43
N VAL A 221 -21.89 -10.41 -0.17
CA VAL A 221 -22.74 -11.59 -0.12
C VAL A 221 -22.29 -12.54 0.99
N LYS A 222 -23.25 -13.21 1.60
CA LYS A 222 -23.02 -14.43 2.39
C LYS A 222 -24.11 -15.46 2.10
N ALA A 223 -23.80 -16.72 2.38
CA ALA A 223 -24.76 -17.81 2.38
C ALA A 223 -25.07 -18.24 3.82
N VAL A 224 -26.17 -18.94 4.05
CA VAL A 224 -26.47 -19.54 5.37
C VAL A 224 -25.54 -20.73 5.64
N SER A 225 -25.21 -21.50 4.60
CA SER A 225 -24.25 -22.61 4.66
C SER A 225 -23.13 -22.40 3.66
N ALA A 226 -21.91 -22.79 4.00
CA ALA A 226 -20.79 -22.75 3.06
C ALA A 226 -21.05 -23.67 1.84
N GLY A 227 -20.43 -23.35 0.70
CA GLY A 227 -20.67 -24.06 -0.56
C GLY A 227 -21.82 -23.50 -1.39
N GLY A 228 -22.26 -22.26 -1.09
CA GLY A 228 -23.13 -21.51 -1.99
C GLY A 228 -22.41 -21.10 -3.27
N SER A 229 -23.16 -20.67 -4.28
CA SER A 229 -22.61 -20.21 -5.55
C SER A 229 -23.45 -19.07 -6.10
N ILE A 230 -22.78 -18.02 -6.56
CA ILE A 230 -23.42 -16.89 -7.24
C ILE A 230 -22.60 -16.51 -8.46
N ARG A 231 -23.28 -16.08 -9.51
CA ARG A 231 -22.70 -15.48 -10.71
C ARG A 231 -23.46 -14.20 -11.03
N ILE A 232 -22.81 -13.25 -11.69
CA ILE A 232 -23.52 -12.18 -12.40
C ILE A 232 -23.58 -12.47 -13.90
N SER A 233 -24.75 -12.21 -14.50
CA SER A 233 -24.91 -12.05 -15.95
C SER A 233 -25.34 -10.63 -16.30
N THR A 234 -25.02 -10.16 -17.50
CA THR A 234 -25.54 -8.89 -18.02
C THR A 234 -26.67 -9.10 -19.01
N MET A 235 -27.47 -8.06 -19.24
CA MET A 235 -28.50 -8.07 -20.26
C MET A 235 -28.82 -6.64 -20.71
N ASP A 236 -29.12 -6.44 -21.99
CA ASP A 236 -29.57 -5.15 -22.51
C ASP A 236 -31.11 -4.99 -22.45
N GLN A 237 -31.63 -3.88 -22.99
CA GLN A 237 -33.09 -3.64 -23.04
C GLN A 237 -33.88 -4.64 -23.89
N ASN A 238 -33.21 -5.36 -24.78
CA ASN A 238 -33.81 -6.32 -25.72
C ASN A 238 -33.62 -7.77 -25.28
N PHE A 239 -33.26 -7.99 -24.01
CA PHE A 239 -33.01 -9.31 -23.43
C PHE A 239 -31.86 -10.08 -24.08
N GLY A 240 -30.88 -9.38 -24.66
CA GLY A 240 -29.71 -9.95 -25.33
C GLY A 240 -28.37 -9.46 -24.76
N ASN A 241 -27.28 -9.74 -25.49
CA ASN A 241 -25.93 -9.25 -25.23
C ASN A 241 -25.38 -9.61 -23.82
N ALA A 242 -25.66 -10.82 -23.38
CA ALA A 242 -25.20 -11.29 -22.08
C ALA A 242 -23.69 -11.53 -22.04
N GLN A 243 -23.06 -10.96 -21.03
CA GLN A 243 -21.73 -11.29 -20.54
C GLN A 243 -21.91 -12.07 -19.23
N TYR A 244 -20.98 -12.96 -18.91
CA TYR A 244 -21.09 -13.83 -17.73
C TYR A 244 -19.81 -13.72 -16.89
N GLN A 245 -20.00 -13.46 -15.60
CA GLN A 245 -18.99 -13.70 -14.59
C GLN A 245 -18.75 -15.22 -14.46
N GLY A 246 -17.57 -15.63 -13.99
CA GLY A 246 -17.39 -16.98 -13.44
C GLY A 246 -18.30 -17.21 -12.22
N ASP A 247 -18.55 -18.47 -11.89
CA ASP A 247 -19.24 -18.82 -10.65
C ASP A 247 -18.32 -18.57 -9.44
N GLU A 248 -18.81 -17.81 -8.46
CA GLU A 248 -18.11 -17.48 -7.23
C GLU A 248 -18.58 -18.37 -6.09
N THR A 249 -17.64 -18.97 -5.35
CA THR A 249 -17.96 -19.82 -4.20
C THR A 249 -18.27 -18.97 -2.98
N ILE A 250 -19.47 -19.12 -2.42
CA ILE A 250 -19.95 -18.30 -1.31
C ILE A 250 -19.95 -19.09 0.01
N GLY A 251 -19.29 -18.50 1.01
CA GLY A 251 -19.19 -18.99 2.39
C GLY A 251 -20.25 -18.39 3.32
N ALA A 252 -20.19 -18.78 4.60
CA ALA A 252 -21.13 -18.33 5.63
C ALA A 252 -20.85 -16.91 6.16
N SER A 253 -19.65 -16.38 5.92
CA SER A 253 -19.25 -15.02 6.27
C SER A 253 -19.47 -14.06 5.10
N TRP A 254 -19.76 -12.80 5.42
CA TRP A 254 -19.79 -11.73 4.43
C TRP A 254 -18.47 -11.64 3.68
N GLN A 255 -18.54 -11.66 2.36
CA GLN A 255 -17.42 -11.44 1.47
C GLN A 255 -17.84 -10.51 0.35
N GLN A 256 -16.88 -9.76 -0.19
CA GLN A 256 -17.11 -8.88 -1.32
C GLN A 256 -16.71 -9.59 -2.61
N VAL A 257 -17.56 -9.49 -3.61
CA VAL A 257 -17.28 -9.91 -4.98
C VAL A 257 -17.26 -8.67 -5.86
N THR A 258 -16.32 -8.62 -6.81
CA THR A 258 -16.17 -7.53 -7.77
C THR A 258 -15.99 -8.09 -9.17
N TRP A 259 -16.71 -7.54 -10.14
CA TRP A 259 -16.57 -7.89 -11.56
C TRP A 259 -16.63 -6.64 -12.42
N THR A 260 -15.69 -6.50 -13.35
CA THR A 260 -15.64 -5.39 -14.31
C THR A 260 -16.07 -5.87 -15.69
N ILE A 261 -17.02 -5.18 -16.29
CA ILE A 261 -17.52 -5.42 -17.65
C ILE A 261 -17.13 -4.28 -18.59
N THR A 262 -17.02 -4.58 -19.87
CA THR A 262 -17.01 -3.55 -20.92
C THR A 262 -18.40 -3.47 -21.53
N ALA A 263 -19.04 -2.31 -21.49
CA ALA A 263 -20.38 -2.15 -22.03
C ALA A 263 -20.38 -2.39 -23.55
N SER A 264 -21.19 -3.34 -24.02
CA SER A 264 -21.39 -3.64 -25.44
C SER A 264 -22.61 -2.91 -26.03
N THR A 265 -23.45 -2.33 -25.18
CA THR A 265 -24.71 -1.67 -25.55
C THR A 265 -24.87 -0.33 -24.84
N ALA A 266 -25.77 0.52 -25.34
CA ALA A 266 -26.07 1.82 -24.75
C ALA A 266 -26.85 1.73 -23.42
N GLN A 267 -27.43 0.55 -23.15
CA GLN A 267 -28.11 0.26 -21.90
C GLN A 267 -27.82 -1.17 -21.47
N THR A 268 -27.49 -1.34 -20.20
CA THR A 268 -27.12 -2.62 -19.60
C THR A 268 -27.73 -2.71 -18.20
N ARG A 269 -28.19 -3.90 -17.82
CA ARG A 269 -28.45 -4.29 -16.44
C ARG A 269 -27.62 -5.50 -16.09
N PHE A 270 -27.49 -5.79 -14.81
CA PHE A 270 -26.92 -7.05 -14.35
C PHE A 270 -27.96 -7.86 -13.57
N LEU A 271 -27.77 -9.17 -13.54
CA LEU A 271 -28.62 -10.12 -12.84
C LEU A 271 -27.74 -10.96 -11.94
N PHE A 272 -28.17 -11.13 -10.70
CA PHE A 272 -27.63 -12.18 -9.86
C PHE A 272 -28.25 -13.52 -10.27
N ASP A 273 -27.42 -14.47 -10.70
CA ASP A 273 -27.79 -15.84 -11.03
C ASP A 273 -27.46 -16.75 -9.84
N LEU A 274 -28.47 -17.20 -9.09
CA LEU A 274 -28.32 -17.97 -7.85
C LEU A 274 -28.83 -19.42 -7.94
N GLY A 275 -29.08 -19.90 -9.16
CA GLY A 275 -29.64 -21.23 -9.37
C GLY A 275 -28.65 -22.38 -9.12
N GLN A 276 -27.33 -22.15 -9.18
CA GLN A 276 -26.33 -23.24 -9.18
C GLN A 276 -26.45 -24.17 -7.96
N ALA A 277 -26.51 -23.60 -6.75
CA ALA A 277 -26.46 -24.33 -5.50
C ALA A 277 -27.64 -23.94 -4.59
N ALA A 278 -28.26 -24.96 -3.98
CA ALA A 278 -29.29 -24.76 -2.96
C ALA A 278 -28.69 -24.04 -1.75
N ASN A 279 -29.23 -22.88 -1.40
CA ASN A 279 -28.84 -22.13 -0.22
C ASN A 279 -29.82 -20.99 0.07
N THR A 280 -29.63 -20.33 1.19
CA THR A 280 -30.17 -18.97 1.42
C THR A 280 -29.01 -17.99 1.36
N TYR A 281 -29.12 -16.99 0.49
CA TYR A 281 -28.13 -15.95 0.29
C TYR A 281 -28.66 -14.62 0.83
N TYR A 282 -27.75 -13.81 1.37
CA TYR A 282 -27.98 -12.42 1.69
C TYR A 282 -27.02 -11.58 0.87
N ILE A 283 -27.56 -10.58 0.15
CA ILE A 283 -26.80 -9.67 -0.71
C ILE A 283 -27.04 -8.25 -0.20
N ASP A 284 -25.97 -7.47 -0.11
CA ASP A 284 -26.00 -6.12 0.42
C ASP A 284 -24.90 -5.24 -0.21
N ASP A 285 -24.99 -3.93 0.01
CA ASP A 285 -24.01 -2.92 -0.41
C ASP A 285 -23.56 -3.08 -1.87
N VAL A 286 -24.53 -3.22 -2.78
CA VAL A 286 -24.27 -3.39 -4.22
C VAL A 286 -23.85 -2.07 -4.84
N SER A 287 -22.88 -2.09 -5.76
CA SER A 287 -22.39 -0.91 -6.45
C SER A 287 -22.34 -1.17 -7.96
N PHE A 288 -22.72 -0.17 -8.75
CA PHE A 288 -22.48 -0.14 -10.19
C PHE A 288 -21.93 1.22 -10.61
N LYS A 289 -20.64 1.26 -10.98
CA LYS A 289 -19.93 2.51 -11.27
C LYS A 289 -19.12 2.42 -12.55
N GLU A 290 -19.11 3.49 -13.32
CA GLU A 290 -18.20 3.64 -14.46
C GLU A 290 -16.75 3.63 -13.96
N VAL A 291 -15.87 2.89 -14.64
CA VAL A 291 -14.43 3.00 -14.48
C VAL A 291 -13.97 4.21 -15.29
N LEU A 292 -13.57 5.26 -14.60
CA LEU A 292 -13.05 6.46 -15.21
C LEU A 292 -11.58 6.23 -15.62
N PRO A 293 -11.18 6.67 -16.82
CA PRO A 293 -9.78 6.58 -17.21
C PRO A 293 -8.89 7.39 -16.26
N PRO A 294 -7.60 7.04 -16.14
CA PRO A 294 -6.63 7.89 -15.46
C PRO A 294 -6.68 9.33 -15.98
N LEU A 295 -6.38 10.28 -15.11
CA LEU A 295 -6.34 11.70 -15.48
C LEU A 295 -5.24 11.96 -16.52
N SER A 296 -5.44 12.99 -17.34
CA SER A 296 -4.44 13.40 -18.31
C SER A 296 -3.12 13.80 -17.62
N GLY A 297 -2.01 13.69 -18.35
CA GLY A 297 -0.67 14.04 -17.84
C GLY A 297 -0.60 15.41 -17.16
N PRO A 298 -1.11 16.50 -17.79
CA PRO A 298 -1.08 17.84 -17.18
C PRO A 298 -1.87 17.94 -15.86
N ILE A 299 -3.04 17.32 -15.76
CA ILE A 299 -3.85 17.35 -14.54
C ILE A 299 -3.17 16.52 -13.44
N THR A 300 -2.64 15.35 -13.82
CA THR A 300 -1.86 14.49 -12.92
C THR A 300 -0.66 15.25 -12.34
N ALA A 301 0.11 15.93 -13.19
CA ALA A 301 1.27 16.72 -12.77
C ALA A 301 0.88 17.86 -11.82
N LEU A 302 -0.21 18.58 -12.08
CA LEU A 302 -0.68 19.65 -11.20
C LEU A 302 -1.11 19.13 -9.81
N LYS A 303 -1.76 17.98 -9.76
CA LYS A 303 -2.12 17.34 -8.48
C LYS A 303 -0.89 16.88 -7.71
N LEU A 304 0.09 16.28 -8.40
CA LEU A 304 1.35 15.90 -7.76
C LEU A 304 2.12 17.11 -7.25
N ASP A 305 2.13 18.22 -8.00
CA ASP A 305 2.70 19.50 -7.58
C ASP A 305 2.09 20.00 -6.28
N THR A 306 0.76 19.94 -6.20
CA THR A 306 0.00 20.31 -5.00
C THR A 306 0.36 19.42 -3.81
N ALA A 307 0.47 18.11 -4.03
CA ALA A 307 0.84 17.15 -2.99
C ALA A 307 2.28 17.37 -2.49
N LEU A 308 3.23 17.58 -3.41
CA LEU A 308 4.62 17.89 -3.11
C LEU A 308 4.73 19.17 -2.28
N GLY A 309 4.09 20.26 -2.73
CA GLY A 309 4.08 21.53 -2.01
C GLY A 309 3.49 21.41 -0.61
N LYS A 310 2.35 20.72 -0.47
CA LYS A 310 1.72 20.49 0.84
C LYS A 310 2.67 19.75 1.80
N PHE A 311 3.32 18.68 1.33
CA PHE A 311 4.25 17.91 2.15
C PHE A 311 5.49 18.72 2.52
N VAL A 312 6.17 19.31 1.54
CA VAL A 312 7.40 20.09 1.73
C VAL A 312 7.16 21.25 2.69
N THR A 313 6.15 22.09 2.41
CA THR A 313 5.81 23.24 3.25
C THR A 313 5.40 22.78 4.65
N GLY A 314 4.56 21.75 4.76
CA GLY A 314 4.13 21.24 6.06
C GLY A 314 5.27 20.72 6.93
N MET A 315 6.23 19.99 6.35
CA MET A 315 7.43 19.51 7.07
C MET A 315 8.31 20.66 7.54
N VAL A 316 8.63 21.58 6.64
CA VAL A 316 9.57 22.68 6.93
C VAL A 316 8.95 23.66 7.93
N ASP A 317 7.68 24.03 7.76
CA ASP A 317 6.98 24.93 8.70
C ASP A 317 6.85 24.31 10.09
N HIS A 318 6.46 23.04 10.18
CA HIS A 318 6.25 22.36 11.46
C HIS A 318 7.55 22.26 12.27
N TYR A 319 8.69 22.01 11.60
CA TYR A 319 9.98 21.81 12.27
C TYR A 319 10.92 23.02 12.24
N LYS A 320 10.48 24.18 11.73
CA LYS A 320 11.30 25.40 11.54
C LYS A 320 12.16 25.83 12.74
N SER A 321 11.69 25.57 13.96
CA SER A 321 12.42 25.92 15.19
C SER A 321 13.47 24.87 15.63
N ARG A 322 13.46 23.68 15.02
CA ARG A 322 14.28 22.53 15.43
C ARG A 322 15.15 21.94 14.34
N VAL A 323 14.73 22.03 13.08
CA VAL A 323 15.45 21.52 11.92
C VAL A 323 15.92 22.70 11.09
N HIS A 324 17.24 22.87 11.00
CA HIS A 324 17.87 24.00 10.31
C HIS A 324 18.46 23.62 8.95
N ALA A 325 18.56 22.32 8.65
CA ALA A 325 19.06 21.83 7.39
C ALA A 325 18.19 20.68 6.88
N TRP A 326 17.89 20.69 5.58
CA TRP A 326 17.06 19.69 4.92
C TRP A 326 17.76 19.10 3.71
N ASP A 327 17.75 17.78 3.60
CA ASP A 327 17.82 17.09 2.33
C ASP A 327 16.47 17.29 1.63
N VAL A 328 16.44 18.25 0.69
CA VAL A 328 15.23 18.60 -0.04
C VAL A 328 14.96 17.57 -1.11
N VAL A 329 16.00 17.09 -1.80
CA VAL A 329 15.89 16.09 -2.86
C VAL A 329 16.98 15.04 -2.74
N ASN A 330 16.57 13.82 -2.38
CA ASN A 330 17.47 12.68 -2.27
C ASN A 330 17.52 11.87 -3.58
N GLU A 331 18.71 11.40 -3.96
CA GLU A 331 18.96 10.41 -5.03
C GLU A 331 18.15 10.61 -6.34
N LEU A 332 18.15 11.84 -6.86
CA LEU A 332 17.44 12.19 -8.11
C LEU A 332 17.92 11.40 -9.34
N PHE A 333 19.20 11.02 -9.35
CA PHE A 333 19.84 10.32 -10.47
C PHE A 333 19.86 8.81 -10.22
N ALA A 334 19.70 8.05 -11.30
CA ALA A 334 20.01 6.62 -11.34
C ALA A 334 21.53 6.41 -11.44
N ASP A 335 21.98 5.17 -11.26
CA ASP A 335 23.40 4.82 -11.20
C ASP A 335 24.15 5.08 -12.53
N ASP A 336 23.41 5.17 -13.64
CA ASP A 336 23.91 5.55 -14.96
C ASP A 336 23.99 7.08 -15.18
N GLY A 337 23.63 7.87 -14.16
CA GLY A 337 23.60 9.33 -14.20
C GLY A 337 22.34 9.93 -14.84
N ALA A 338 21.40 9.12 -15.34
CA ALA A 338 20.14 9.62 -15.87
C ALA A 338 19.22 10.09 -14.72
N ILE A 339 18.33 11.05 -15.00
CA ILE A 339 17.26 11.39 -14.04
C ILE A 339 16.33 10.17 -13.91
N ARG A 340 15.99 9.82 -12.67
CA ARG A 340 15.09 8.69 -12.40
C ARG A 340 13.73 8.88 -13.08
N ASN A 341 13.20 7.81 -13.64
CA ASN A 341 11.86 7.69 -14.20
C ASN A 341 11.38 6.23 -14.02
N ASN A 342 10.18 5.90 -14.49
CA ASN A 342 9.64 4.55 -14.30
C ASN A 342 10.31 3.47 -15.18
N THR A 343 11.15 3.84 -16.15
CA THR A 343 11.87 2.86 -17.00
C THR A 343 13.25 2.50 -16.46
N ASN A 344 13.90 3.38 -15.70
CA ASN A 344 15.23 3.16 -15.10
C ASN A 344 15.21 3.01 -13.56
N THR A 345 14.03 2.97 -12.94
CA THR A 345 13.87 2.76 -11.50
C THR A 345 12.92 1.59 -11.26
N THR A 346 13.27 0.67 -10.35
CA THR A 346 12.42 -0.48 -10.02
C THR A 346 11.21 0.00 -9.22
N VAL A 347 10.03 0.03 -9.85
CA VAL A 347 8.77 0.54 -9.26
C VAL A 347 7.83 -0.56 -8.72
N ALA A 348 8.36 -1.78 -8.50
CA ALA A 348 7.57 -2.91 -8.00
C ALA A 348 7.24 -2.79 -6.50
N ALA A 349 8.07 -2.09 -5.73
CA ALA A 349 7.85 -1.89 -4.31
C ALA A 349 6.69 -0.90 -4.07
N SER A 350 5.85 -1.19 -3.08
CA SER A 350 4.64 -0.42 -2.79
C SER A 350 4.91 1.00 -2.29
N ASP A 351 6.13 1.29 -1.86
CA ASP A 351 6.58 2.58 -1.33
C ASP A 351 7.43 3.38 -2.34
N VAL A 352 7.55 2.91 -3.59
CA VAL A 352 8.28 3.62 -4.64
C VAL A 352 7.34 4.50 -5.47
N PHE A 353 7.70 5.78 -5.59
CA PHE A 353 7.04 6.75 -6.46
C PHE A 353 8.05 7.73 -7.05
N VAL A 354 8.19 7.76 -8.37
CA VAL A 354 9.21 8.58 -9.06
C VAL A 354 8.60 9.89 -9.55
N TRP A 355 8.74 10.97 -8.77
CA TRP A 355 8.18 12.29 -9.08
C TRP A 355 8.56 12.81 -10.48
N SER A 356 9.84 12.67 -10.85
CA SER A 356 10.37 13.11 -12.15
C SER A 356 9.76 12.38 -13.35
N ASN A 357 9.15 11.20 -13.16
CA ASN A 357 8.42 10.54 -14.23
C ASN A 357 7.20 11.35 -14.69
N TYR A 358 6.58 12.09 -13.77
CA TYR A 358 5.32 12.79 -14.00
C TYR A 358 5.47 14.30 -14.05
N MET A 359 6.47 14.85 -13.36
CA MET A 359 6.71 16.29 -13.25
C MET A 359 8.02 16.73 -13.90
N GLY A 360 8.81 15.80 -14.47
CA GLY A 360 10.14 16.09 -14.99
C GLY A 360 11.12 16.52 -13.89
N ARG A 361 12.30 17.02 -14.28
CA ARG A 361 13.30 17.55 -13.34
C ARG A 361 12.76 18.66 -12.45
N ASP A 362 11.76 19.40 -12.91
CA ASP A 362 11.24 20.60 -12.27
C ASP A 362 10.62 20.33 -10.90
N PHE A 363 10.21 19.09 -10.59
CA PHE A 363 9.75 18.76 -9.22
C PHE A 363 10.82 19.10 -8.17
N ALA A 364 12.10 18.84 -8.48
CA ALA A 364 13.20 19.12 -7.58
C ALA A 364 13.32 20.63 -7.35
N TYR A 365 13.32 21.43 -8.43
CA TYR A 365 13.35 22.89 -8.34
C TYR A 365 12.19 23.43 -7.50
N LYS A 366 10.98 22.94 -7.71
CA LYS A 366 9.80 23.34 -6.95
C LYS A 366 9.89 22.95 -5.48
N ALA A 367 10.40 21.77 -5.14
CA ALA A 367 10.63 21.36 -3.75
C ALA A 367 11.55 22.37 -3.02
N PHE A 368 12.64 22.81 -3.66
CA PHE A 368 13.49 23.86 -3.11
C PHE A 368 12.75 25.20 -2.95
N GLN A 369 11.90 25.58 -3.90
CA GLN A 369 11.09 26.80 -3.79
C GLN A 369 10.11 26.74 -2.62
N TYR A 370 9.41 25.61 -2.44
CA TYR A 370 8.48 25.42 -1.33
C TYR A 370 9.21 25.42 0.02
N ALA A 371 10.34 24.72 0.11
CA ALA A 371 11.14 24.68 1.34
C ALA A 371 11.68 26.07 1.70
N ARG A 372 12.24 26.80 0.73
CA ARG A 372 12.76 28.17 0.94
C ARG A 372 11.65 29.16 1.33
N ALA A 373 10.46 29.02 0.77
CA ALA A 373 9.32 29.86 1.12
C ALA A 373 8.85 29.61 2.56
N ALA A 374 8.82 28.34 3.00
CA ALA A 374 8.47 27.93 4.35
C ALA A 374 9.51 28.40 5.39
N ASP A 375 10.80 28.15 5.13
CA ASP A 375 11.90 28.63 5.96
C ASP A 375 13.02 29.30 5.15
N PRO A 376 13.04 30.64 5.09
CA PRO A 376 14.12 31.38 4.45
C PRO A 376 15.50 31.20 5.10
N ALA A 377 15.57 30.74 6.35
CA ALA A 377 16.81 30.58 7.10
C ALA A 377 17.36 29.15 7.06
N ALA A 378 16.60 28.18 6.57
CA ALA A 378 17.06 26.80 6.47
C ALA A 378 18.14 26.65 5.38
N ASP A 379 19.14 25.83 5.69
CA ASP A 379 20.09 25.31 4.71
C ASP A 379 19.43 24.19 3.92
N LEU A 380 19.44 24.31 2.59
CA LEU A 380 18.73 23.40 1.69
C LEU A 380 19.76 22.65 0.85
N TYR A 381 19.75 21.32 0.96
CA TYR A 381 20.69 20.39 0.34
C TYR A 381 20.03 19.56 -0.76
#